data_AF-A0A538QKR8-F1
#
_entry.id   AF-A0A538QKR8-F1
#
_cell.length_a   1.000
_cell.length_b   1.000
_cell.length_c   1.000
_cell.angle_alpha   90.00
_cell.angle_beta   90.00
_cell.angle_gamma   90.00
#
_symmetry.space_group_name_H-M   'P 1'
#
loop_
_entity.id
_entity.type
_entity.pdbx_description
1 polymer ?
#
loop_
_entity_poly.entity_id
_entity_poly.type
_entity_poly.pdbx_seq_one_letter_code
_entity_poly.pdbx_strand_id
1 'polypeptide(L)' 'MERRVSTVALHASSSELPRIFERGEVAIVVDEQRNVLGILTKMDLIEMLARRPQIG' A
#
# COMPACT_ATOMS: atom_id res chain seq x y z
N MET A 1 -5.21 -1.60 -17.79
CA MET A 1 -3.95 -2.19 -17.29
C MET A 1 -3.14 -1.06 -16.69
N GLU A 2 -2.95 -1.06 -15.37
CA GLU A 2 -2.13 -0.03 -14.73
C GLU A 2 -0.66 -0.42 -14.79
N ARG A 3 0.22 0.54 -15.09
CA ARG A 3 1.65 0.28 -15.34
C ARG A 3 2.55 0.95 -14.31
N ARG A 4 2.03 1.89 -13.53
CA ARG A 4 2.77 2.58 -12.47
C ARG A 4 2.55 1.82 -11.17
N VAL A 5 3.42 0.85 -10.92
CA VAL A 5 3.32 -0.03 -9.75
C VAL A 5 4.65 -0.05 -8.98
N SER A 6 4.55 -0.12 -7.66
CA SER A 6 5.66 -0.45 -6.76
C SER A 6 5.39 -1.80 -6.10
N THR A 7 6.38 -2.69 -6.08
CA THR A 7 6.28 -3.96 -5.34
C THR A 7 6.81 -3.77 -3.94
N VAL A 8 6.04 -4.19 -2.93
CA VAL A 8 6.40 -4.12 -1.52
C VAL A 8 6.32 -5.51 -0.88
N ALA A 9 7.24 -5.81 0.02
CA ALA A 9 7.17 -7.03 0.81
C ALA A 9 6.04 -6.94 1.84
N LEU A 10 5.43 -8.07 2.21
CA LEU A 10 4.37 -8.14 3.22
C LEU A 10 4.76 -7.48 4.55
N HIS A 11 6.03 -7.58 4.94
CA HIS A 11 6.57 -7.04 6.20
C HIS A 11 7.25 -5.67 6.03
N ALA A 12 7.10 -5.03 4.88
CA ALA A 12 7.61 -3.68 4.65
C ALA A 12 6.88 -2.67 5.56
N SER A 13 7.57 -1.58 5.89
CA SER A 13 6.98 -0.55 6.74
C SER A 13 5.83 0.14 5.99
N SER A 14 4.67 0.25 6.64
CA SER A 14 3.51 0.98 6.08
C SER A 14 3.80 2.47 5.86
N SER A 15 4.87 3.01 6.45
CA SER A 15 5.34 4.38 6.20
C SER A 15 5.89 4.60 4.77
N GLU A 16 6.14 3.54 4.00
CA GLU A 16 6.56 3.65 2.60
C GLU A 16 5.38 3.88 1.65
N LEU A 17 4.18 3.44 2.04
CA LEU A 17 2.96 3.53 1.23
C LEU A 17 2.59 4.97 0.85
N PRO A 18 2.64 5.98 1.75
CA PRO A 18 2.39 7.38 1.36
C PRO A 18 3.28 7.84 0.21
N ARG A 19 4.58 7.55 0.25
CA ARG A 19 5.54 7.96 -0.78
C ARG A 19 5.28 7.28 -2.12
N ILE A 20 4.81 6.02 -2.11
CA ILE A 20 4.40 5.31 -3.33
C ILE A 20 3.18 6.01 -3.94
N PHE A 21 2.17 6.30 -3.13
CA PHE A 21 0.92 6.89 -3.59
C PHE A 21 1.07 8.34 -4.05
N GLU A 22 1.99 9.11 -3.47
CA GLU A 22 2.35 10.47 -3.92
C GLU A 22 2.90 10.49 -5.34
N ARG A 23 3.55 9.41 -5.79
CA ARG A 23 4.03 9.26 -7.18
C ARG A 23 2.94 8.84 -8.16
N GLY A 24 1.72 8.62 -7.67
CA GLY A 24 0.60 8.11 -8.46
C GLY A 24 0.71 6.63 -8.80
N GLU A 25 1.46 5.86 -8.01
CA GLU A 25 1.62 4.42 -8.18
C GLU A 25 0.64 3.65 -7.28
N VAL A 26 0.38 2.37 -7.61
CA VAL A 26 -0.26 1.41 -6.70
C VAL A 26 0.80 0.47 -6.11
N ALA A 27 0.54 -0.10 -4.94
CA ALA A 27 1.45 -1.03 -4.29
C ALA A 27 0.99 -2.48 -4.53
N ILE A 28 1.88 -3.33 -5.07
CA ILE A 28 1.68 -4.77 -5.18
C ILE A 28 2.37 -5.42 -3.99
N VAL A 29 1.61 -6.11 -3.15
CA VAL A 29 2.15 -6.79 -1.96
C VAL A 29 2.54 -8.21 -2.34
N VAL A 30 3.77 -8.62 -1.99
CA VAL A 30 4.29 -9.97 -2.25
C VAL A 30 4.80 -10.64 -0.97
N ASP A 31 4.82 -11.97 -0.98
CA ASP A 31 5.50 -12.77 0.04
C ASP A 31 7.01 -12.92 -0.24
N GLU A 32 7.71 -13.70 0.60
CA GLU A 32 9.15 -13.99 0.48
C GLU A 32 9.51 -14.75 -0.80
N GLN A 33 8.56 -15.50 -1.37
CA GLN A 33 8.73 -16.28 -2.61
C GLN A 33 8.31 -15.48 -3.85
N ARG A 34 7.98 -14.19 -3.69
CA ARG A 34 7.46 -13.27 -4.72
C ARG A 34 6.10 -13.64 -5.28
N ASN A 35 5.30 -14.42 -4.55
CA ASN A 35 3.90 -14.60 -4.90
C ASN A 35 3.12 -13.31 -4.59
N VAL A 36 2.24 -12.90 -5.50
CA VAL A 36 1.38 -11.73 -5.28
C VAL A 36 0.29 -12.07 -4.28
N LEU A 37 0.24 -11.32 -3.19
CA LEU A 37 -0.77 -11.45 -2.14
C LEU A 37 -1.95 -10.50 -2.35
N GLY A 38 -1.70 -9.33 -2.95
CA GLY A 38 -2.73 -8.34 -3.18
C GLY A 38 -2.22 -7.01 -3.72
N ILE A 39 -3.14 -6.05 -3.82
CA ILE A 39 -2.88 -4.69 -4.29
C ILE A 39 -3.41 -3.72 -3.22
N LEU A 40 -2.63 -2.68 -2.93
CA LEU A 40 -3.03 -1.55 -2.10
C LEU A 40 -3.01 -0.27 -2.93
N THR A 41 -4.04 0.54 -2.73
CA THR A 41 -4.24 1.83 -3.35
C THR A 41 -4.22 2.94 -2.30
N LYS A 42 -4.14 4.18 -2.79
CA LYS A 42 -4.31 5.36 -1.94
C LYS A 42 -5.65 5.35 -1.19
N MET A 43 -6.72 4.85 -1.80
CA MET A 43 -8.04 4.82 -1.17
C MET A 43 -8.06 3.87 0.04
N ASP A 44 -7.43 2.69 -0.09
CA ASP A 44 -7.33 1.73 1.02
C ASP A 44 -6.61 2.34 2.23
N LEU A 45 -5.55 3.11 2.00
CA LEU A 45 -4.86 3.84 3.06
C LEU A 45 -5.74 4.92 3.69
N ILE A 46 -6.48 5.69 2.89
CA ILE A 46 -7.41 6.70 3.40
C ILE A 46 -8.49 6.04 4.26
N GLU A 47 -9.08 4.94 3.80
CA GLU A 47 -10.09 4.19 4.54
C GLU A 47 -9.54 3.64 5.86
N MET A 48 -8.33 3.08 5.85
CA MET A 48 -7.66 2.59 7.06
C MET A 48 -7.44 3.72 8.07
N LEU A 49 -6.98 4.89 7.62
CA LEU A 49 -6.75 6.05 8.48
C LEU A 49 -8.06 6.65 9.00
N ALA A 50 -9.09 6.72 8.17
CA ALA A 50 -10.41 7.23 8.55
C ALA A 50 -11.12 6.32 9.57
N ARG A 51 -10.82 5.02 9.56
CA ARG A 51 -11.35 4.04 10.52
C ARG A 51 -10.63 4.05 11.87
N ARG A 52 -9.47 4.70 12.01
CA ARG A 52 -8.83 4.84 13.33
C ARG A 52 -9.67 5.78 14.19
N PRO A 53 -10.08 5.36 15.41
CA PRO A 53 -10.73 6.26 16.35
C PRO A 53 -9.81 7.47 16.58
N GLN A 54 -10.33 8.67 16.42
CA GLN A 54 -9.65 9.86 16.90
C GLN A 54 -9.60 9.73 18.42
N ILE A 55 -8.44 9.34 18.96
CA ILE A 55 -8.11 9.52 20.37
C ILE A 55 -7.96 11.02 20.56
N GLY A 56 -9.08 11.66 20.91
CA GLY A 56 -9.14 13.01 21.49
C GLY A 56 -9.02 12.94 23.00
#